data_AF-A0A1Q3VA95-F1
#
_entry.id   AF-A0A1Q3VA95-F1
#
_cell.length_a   1.000
_cell.length_b   1.000
_cell.length_c   1.000
_cell.angle_alpha   90.00
_cell.angle_beta   90.00
_cell.angle_gamma   90.00
#
_symmetry.space_group_name_H-M   'P 1'
#
loop_
_entity.id
_entity.type
_entity.pdbx_description
1 polymer ?
#
loop_
_entity_poly.entity_id
_entity_poly.type
_entity_poly.pdbx_seq_one_letter_code
_entity_poly.pdbx_strand_id
1 'polypeptide(L)'
;MIGVDQPSRHELMEAEKNFAHAVGSRTASTRFINYAAEGEWRWANDRTAFEDEMRQKKEKEDAVRKAAEERYKNRLSKLTWQQLLSEPVFERWSPSPPFPPEKFAAAAREKIRSTCHELQELGPKPRKADVRRILKDCVLWFNRADDEAGGVIETEEREDICAILEEMAFVAKQKSLVEEVDMWRDW
;
A
#
# COMPACT_ATOMS: atom_id res chain seq x y z
N MET A 1 19.61 -28.75 -34.37
CA MET A 1 19.16 -27.35 -34.34
C MET A 1 18.61 -27.12 -32.94
N ILE A 2 19.44 -26.58 -32.03
CA ILE A 2 19.06 -26.39 -30.63
C ILE A 2 18.19 -25.14 -30.58
N GLY A 3 16.91 -25.31 -30.24
CA GLY A 3 15.99 -24.19 -30.07
C GLY A 3 16.46 -23.35 -28.90
N VAL A 4 16.85 -22.10 -29.17
CA VAL A 4 17.08 -21.11 -28.13
C VAL A 4 15.69 -20.71 -27.63
N ASP A 5 15.34 -21.17 -26.43
CA ASP A 5 14.10 -20.79 -25.76
C ASP A 5 14.10 -19.27 -25.64
N GLN A 6 13.08 -18.62 -26.22
CA GLN A 6 13.01 -17.17 -26.15
C GLN A 6 12.54 -16.77 -24.75
N PRO A 7 13.26 -15.85 -24.07
CA PRO A 7 12.88 -15.42 -22.74
C PRO A 7 11.48 -14.80 -22.76
N SER A 8 10.69 -15.15 -21.76
CA SER A 8 9.35 -14.62 -21.57
C SER A 8 9.39 -13.11 -21.35
N ARG A 9 8.26 -12.45 -21.61
CA ARG A 9 8.11 -11.01 -21.39
C ARG A 9 8.37 -10.59 -19.94
N HIS A 10 8.13 -11.48 -18.98
CA HIS A 10 8.45 -11.28 -17.57
C HIS A 10 9.96 -11.31 -17.32
N GLU A 11 10.67 -12.30 -17.88
CA GLU A 11 12.13 -12.41 -17.77
C GLU A 11 12.85 -11.23 -18.45
N LEU A 12 12.32 -10.73 -19.56
CA LEU A 12 12.84 -9.51 -20.20
C LEU A 12 12.62 -8.27 -19.33
N MET A 13 11.46 -8.14 -18.68
CA MET A 13 11.17 -7.02 -17.77
C MET A 13 12.05 -7.06 -16.52
N GLU A 14 12.28 -8.25 -15.94
CA GLU A 14 13.20 -8.40 -14.81
C GLU A 14 14.64 -8.16 -15.20
N ALA A 15 15.06 -8.62 -16.38
CA ALA A 15 16.39 -8.33 -16.92
C ALA A 15 16.60 -6.82 -17.13
N GLU A 16 15.58 -6.10 -17.62
CA GLU A 16 15.63 -4.65 -17.84
C GLU A 16 15.71 -3.88 -16.51
N LYS A 17 14.98 -4.32 -15.48
CA LYS A 17 15.11 -3.80 -14.11
C LYS A 17 16.50 -4.07 -13.52
N ASN A 18 17.02 -5.28 -13.69
CA ASN A 18 18.37 -5.63 -13.23
C ASN A 18 19.45 -4.81 -13.97
N PHE A 19 19.26 -4.55 -15.27
CA PHE A 19 20.16 -3.72 -16.07
C PHE A 19 20.16 -2.25 -15.63
N ALA A 20 19.02 -1.69 -15.22
CA ALA A 20 18.94 -0.33 -14.69
C ALA A 20 19.81 -0.13 -13.43
N HIS A 21 20.12 -1.22 -12.72
CA HIS A 21 20.98 -1.25 -11.53
C HIS A 21 22.35 -1.90 -11.76
N ALA A 22 22.68 -2.27 -13.00
CA ALA A 22 23.94 -2.91 -13.35
C ALA A 22 25.14 -1.95 -13.26
N VAL A 23 26.33 -2.53 -13.12
CA VAL A 23 27.61 -1.81 -13.10
C VAL A 23 27.77 -1.01 -14.38
N GLY A 24 27.86 0.33 -14.26
CA GLY A 24 27.99 1.25 -15.40
C GLY A 24 26.70 1.94 -15.85
N SER A 25 25.55 1.66 -15.23
CA SER A 25 24.32 2.45 -15.42
C SER A 25 24.45 3.86 -14.80
N ARG A 26 23.92 4.88 -15.48
CA ARG A 26 23.91 6.29 -15.01
C ARG A 26 23.13 6.51 -13.70
N THR A 27 22.32 5.53 -13.27
CA THR A 27 21.51 5.57 -12.04
C THR A 27 21.95 4.55 -10.99
N ALA A 28 23.01 3.78 -11.23
CA ALA A 28 23.50 2.80 -10.29
C ALA A 28 24.26 3.49 -9.15
N SER A 29 23.61 3.65 -7.99
CA SER A 29 24.31 4.01 -6.76
C SER A 29 25.28 2.90 -6.36
N THR A 30 26.46 3.27 -5.85
CA THR A 30 27.52 2.33 -5.41
C THR A 30 27.01 1.28 -4.43
N ARG A 31 25.95 1.58 -3.69
CA ARG A 31 25.26 0.66 -2.77
C ARG A 31 24.60 -0.52 -3.51
N PHE A 32 24.00 -0.29 -4.67
CA PHE A 32 23.30 -1.32 -5.44
C PHE A 32 24.26 -2.19 -6.27
N ILE A 33 25.34 -1.58 -6.77
CA ILE A 33 26.44 -2.29 -7.46
C ILE A 33 27.06 -3.35 -6.53
N ASN A 34 27.24 -3.01 -5.25
CA ASN A 34 27.79 -3.91 -4.26
C ASN A 34 26.86 -5.11 -4.01
N TYR A 35 25.55 -4.88 -3.88
CA TYR A 35 24.57 -5.94 -3.67
C TYR A 35 24.47 -6.93 -4.84
N ALA A 36 24.51 -6.46 -6.08
CA ALA A 36 24.47 -7.32 -7.26
C ALA A 36 25.74 -8.17 -7.38
N ALA A 37 26.91 -7.55 -7.20
CA ALA A 37 28.20 -8.25 -7.25
C ALA A 37 28.36 -9.27 -6.10
N GLU A 38 27.90 -8.93 -4.90
CA GLU A 38 27.84 -9.86 -3.77
C GLU A 38 26.87 -11.01 -4.07
N GLY A 39 25.70 -10.73 -4.63
CA GLY A 39 24.72 -11.75 -5.02
C GLY A 39 25.29 -12.74 -6.06
N GLU A 40 25.95 -12.23 -7.11
CA GLU A 40 26.61 -13.08 -8.12
C GLU A 40 27.74 -13.92 -7.53
N TRP A 41 28.56 -13.31 -6.66
CA TRP A 41 29.64 -14.04 -5.98
C TRP A 41 29.08 -15.15 -5.09
N ARG A 42 28.05 -14.85 -4.28
CA ARG A 42 27.40 -15.84 -3.41
C ARG A 42 26.71 -16.93 -4.23
N TRP A 43 26.09 -16.59 -5.36
CA TRP A 43 25.52 -17.59 -6.26
C TRP A 43 26.56 -18.56 -6.84
N ALA A 44 27.75 -18.06 -7.17
CA ALA A 44 28.83 -18.88 -7.71
C ALA A 44 29.61 -19.68 -6.65
N ASN A 45 29.71 -19.17 -5.41
CA ASN A 45 30.62 -19.71 -4.39
C ASN A 45 29.93 -20.27 -3.13
N ASP A 46 28.69 -19.86 -2.85
CA ASP A 46 27.97 -20.17 -1.60
C ASP A 46 26.45 -20.31 -1.83
N ARG A 47 26.10 -20.96 -2.94
CA ARG A 47 24.72 -21.00 -3.44
C ARG A 47 23.72 -21.55 -2.42
N THR A 48 24.06 -22.65 -1.78
CA THR A 48 23.14 -23.33 -0.84
C THR A 48 22.86 -22.47 0.39
N ALA A 49 23.88 -21.84 0.99
CA ALA A 49 23.66 -20.97 2.14
C ALA A 49 22.89 -19.70 1.75
N PHE A 50 23.18 -19.14 0.57
CA PHE A 50 22.42 -18.01 0.04
C PHE A 50 20.94 -18.34 -0.21
N GLU A 51 20.63 -19.49 -0.81
CA GLU A 51 19.27 -19.97 -1.03
C GLU A 51 18.53 -20.21 0.31
N ASP A 52 19.21 -20.79 1.30
CA ASP A 52 18.64 -21.04 2.64
C ASP A 52 18.36 -19.74 3.40
N GLU A 53 19.25 -18.75 3.32
CA GLU A 53 19.04 -17.41 3.91
C GLU A 53 17.85 -16.69 3.26
N MET A 54 17.76 -16.72 1.93
CA MET A 54 16.64 -16.10 1.20
C MET A 54 15.31 -16.80 1.53
N ARG A 55 15.31 -18.12 1.67
CA ARG A 55 14.15 -18.89 2.12
C ARG A 55 13.74 -18.47 3.54
N GLN A 56 14.67 -18.43 4.49
CA GLN A 56 14.38 -18.01 5.87
C GLN A 56 13.88 -16.56 5.95
N LYS A 57 14.45 -15.66 5.15
CA LYS A 57 14.00 -14.26 5.07
C LYS A 57 12.56 -14.19 4.57
N LYS A 58 12.24 -14.90 3.48
CA LYS A 58 10.90 -14.97 2.92
C LYS A 58 9.90 -15.57 3.91
N GLU A 59 10.25 -16.67 4.58
CA GLU A 59 9.40 -17.29 5.61
C GLU A 59 9.11 -16.34 6.78
N LYS A 60 10.10 -15.55 7.22
CA LYS A 60 9.92 -14.53 8.25
C LYS A 60 9.00 -13.40 7.77
N GLU A 61 9.21 -12.89 6.55
CA GLU A 61 8.37 -11.85 5.95
C GLU A 61 6.92 -12.32 5.77
N ASP A 62 6.73 -13.55 5.27
CA ASP A 62 5.42 -14.17 5.10
C ASP A 62 4.72 -14.38 6.46
N ALA A 63 5.46 -14.81 7.49
CA ALA A 63 4.92 -14.96 8.85
C ALA A 63 4.50 -13.61 9.46
N VAL A 64 5.31 -12.56 9.28
CA VAL A 64 4.98 -11.19 9.72
C VAL A 64 3.73 -10.68 9.01
N ARG A 65 3.65 -10.87 7.68
CA ARG A 65 2.48 -10.47 6.89
C ARG A 65 1.23 -11.21 7.35
N LYS A 66 1.28 -12.53 7.51
CA LYS A 66 0.15 -13.33 7.97
C LYS A 66 -0.32 -12.91 9.38
N ALA A 67 0.62 -12.66 10.30
CA ALA A 67 0.30 -12.16 11.63
C ALA A 67 -0.32 -10.75 11.59
N ALA A 68 0.10 -9.89 10.66
CA ALA A 68 -0.52 -8.59 10.45
C ALA A 68 -1.96 -8.73 9.93
N GLU A 69 -2.18 -9.58 8.91
CA GLU A 69 -3.52 -9.87 8.37
C GLU A 69 -4.47 -10.43 9.43
N GLU A 70 -4.01 -11.36 10.28
CA GLU A 70 -4.82 -11.93 11.36
C GLU A 70 -5.19 -10.88 12.41
N ARG A 71 -4.24 -10.05 12.83
CA ARG A 71 -4.49 -8.91 13.74
C ARG A 71 -5.52 -7.95 13.14
N TYR A 72 -5.39 -7.67 11.84
CA TYR A 72 -6.29 -6.77 11.13
C TYR A 72 -7.71 -7.35 11.00
N LYS A 73 -7.86 -8.62 10.64
CA LYS A 73 -9.17 -9.31 10.64
C LYS A 73 -9.83 -9.30 12.02
N ASN A 74 -9.04 -9.53 13.08
CA ASN A 74 -9.53 -9.46 14.45
C ASN A 74 -9.99 -8.05 14.83
N ARG A 75 -9.25 -7.01 14.42
CA ARG A 75 -9.63 -5.60 14.60
C ARG A 75 -10.94 -5.29 13.90
N LEU A 76 -11.04 -5.59 12.60
CA LEU A 76 -12.25 -5.37 11.81
C LEU A 76 -13.48 -6.01 12.46
N SER A 77 -13.35 -7.25 12.98
CA SER A 77 -14.47 -7.97 13.60
C SER A 77 -15.13 -7.25 14.79
N LYS A 78 -14.37 -6.41 15.50
CA LYS A 78 -14.83 -5.66 16.69
C LYS A 78 -15.07 -4.18 16.40
N LEU A 79 -14.74 -3.72 15.20
CA LEU A 79 -14.71 -2.30 14.85
C LEU A 79 -16.12 -1.70 14.79
N THR A 80 -16.26 -0.50 15.32
CA THR A 80 -17.50 0.29 15.36
C THR A 80 -17.25 1.73 14.91
N TRP A 81 -18.31 2.44 14.52
CA TRP A 81 -18.21 3.88 14.20
C TRP A 81 -17.63 4.70 15.36
N GLN A 82 -18.01 4.38 16.60
CA GLN A 82 -17.50 5.07 17.78
C GLN A 82 -15.98 4.89 17.93
N GLN A 83 -15.46 3.67 17.67
CA GLN A 83 -14.02 3.42 17.70
C GLN A 83 -13.31 4.18 16.58
N LEU A 84 -13.79 4.09 15.33
CA LEU A 84 -13.23 4.82 14.18
C LEU A 84 -13.16 6.34 14.42
N LEU A 85 -14.19 6.92 15.04
CA LEU A 85 -14.23 8.36 15.33
C LEU A 85 -13.37 8.76 16.54
N SER A 86 -13.08 7.82 17.45
CA SER A 86 -12.26 8.08 18.65
C SER A 86 -10.77 7.97 18.40
N GLU A 87 -10.35 7.20 17.41
CA GLU A 87 -8.94 6.96 17.10
C GLU A 87 -8.33 8.13 16.30
N PRO A 88 -7.03 8.43 16.50
CA PRO A 88 -6.35 9.45 15.71
C PRO A 88 -6.18 8.97 14.26
N VAL A 89 -6.84 9.69 13.35
CA VAL A 89 -6.68 9.46 11.91
C VAL A 89 -5.28 9.90 11.46
N PHE A 90 -4.58 9.04 10.73
CA PHE A 90 -3.25 9.32 10.18
C PHE A 90 -2.26 9.85 11.24
N GLU A 91 -2.18 9.18 12.38
CA GLU A 91 -1.30 9.55 13.49
C GLU A 91 0.18 9.63 13.06
N ARG A 92 0.57 8.77 12.11
CA ARG A 92 1.94 8.69 11.61
C ARG A 92 2.34 9.85 10.69
N TRP A 93 1.37 10.59 10.13
CA TRP A 93 1.62 11.73 9.24
C TRP A 93 2.04 12.96 10.05
N SER A 94 3.20 12.87 10.69
CA SER A 94 3.85 13.98 11.39
C SER A 94 4.70 14.77 10.40
N PRO A 95 4.80 16.11 10.52
CA PRO A 95 5.55 16.95 9.59
C PRO A 95 7.06 16.72 9.73
N SER A 96 7.52 15.62 9.15
CA SER A 96 8.90 15.30 8.85
C SER A 96 8.87 14.49 7.57
N PRO A 97 9.67 14.83 6.54
CA PRO A 97 9.86 13.95 5.40
C PRO A 97 10.10 12.52 5.89
N PRO A 98 9.39 11.52 5.36
CA PRO A 98 8.70 11.51 4.05
C PRO A 98 7.22 11.93 4.04
N PHE A 99 6.62 12.36 5.15
CA PHE A 99 5.15 12.53 5.21
C PHE A 99 4.62 13.82 4.55
N PRO A 100 3.31 13.86 4.17
CA PRO A 100 2.69 15.00 3.51
C PRO A 100 2.78 16.30 4.33
N PRO A 101 2.70 17.47 3.68
CA PRO A 101 2.63 18.74 4.36
C PRO A 101 1.50 18.78 5.39
N GLU A 102 1.72 19.41 6.55
CA GLU A 102 0.74 19.43 7.66
C GLU A 102 -0.65 19.93 7.23
N LYS A 103 -0.71 20.89 6.28
CA LYS A 103 -1.98 21.37 5.73
C LYS A 103 -2.77 20.26 5.01
N PHE A 104 -2.08 19.43 4.23
CA PHE A 104 -2.69 18.30 3.54
C PHE A 104 -3.14 17.24 4.56
N ALA A 105 -2.27 16.89 5.52
CA ALA A 105 -2.60 15.93 6.56
C ALA A 105 -3.80 16.36 7.41
N ALA A 106 -3.89 17.63 7.79
CA ALA A 106 -5.03 18.18 8.51
C ALA A 106 -6.33 18.09 7.69
N ALA A 107 -6.30 18.49 6.41
CA ALA A 107 -7.45 18.40 5.52
C ALA A 107 -7.90 16.95 5.28
N ALA A 108 -6.94 16.02 5.13
CA ALA A 108 -7.22 14.59 4.98
C ALA A 108 -7.90 14.02 6.23
N ARG A 109 -7.40 14.35 7.42
CA ARG A 109 -8.02 13.96 8.71
C ARG A 109 -9.45 14.48 8.83
N GLU A 110 -9.68 15.73 8.46
CA GLU A 110 -11.03 16.32 8.46
C GLU A 110 -11.95 15.62 7.46
N LYS A 111 -11.47 15.36 6.24
CA LYS A 111 -12.25 14.67 5.21
C LYS A 111 -12.69 13.28 5.67
N ILE A 112 -11.78 12.47 6.21
CA ILE A 112 -12.09 11.15 6.75
C ILE A 112 -13.14 11.25 7.87
N ARG A 113 -12.98 12.19 8.81
CA ARG A 113 -13.95 12.37 9.90
C ARG A 113 -15.34 12.74 9.39
N SER A 114 -15.43 13.67 8.43
CA SER A 114 -16.70 14.01 7.76
C SER A 114 -17.33 12.78 7.12
N THR A 115 -16.55 12.01 6.35
CA THR A 115 -17.02 10.80 5.70
C THR A 115 -17.50 9.74 6.70
N CYS A 116 -16.82 9.55 7.83
CA CYS A 116 -17.28 8.68 8.91
C CYS A 116 -18.64 9.12 9.47
N HIS A 117 -18.84 10.43 9.70
CA HIS A 117 -20.12 10.95 10.17
C HIS A 117 -21.23 10.76 9.14
N GLU A 118 -20.99 11.09 7.87
CA GLU A 118 -21.95 10.88 6.79
C GLU A 118 -22.37 9.41 6.67
N LEU A 119 -21.42 8.47 6.80
CA LEU A 119 -21.71 7.03 6.79
C LEU A 119 -22.48 6.57 8.03
N GLN A 120 -22.16 7.13 9.20
CA GLN A 120 -22.86 6.82 10.45
C GLN A 120 -24.33 7.27 10.40
N GLU A 121 -24.61 8.43 9.80
CA GLU A 121 -25.95 9.00 9.65
C GLU A 121 -26.89 8.15 8.76
N LEU A 122 -26.33 7.34 7.85
CA LEU A 122 -27.13 6.38 7.06
C LEU A 122 -27.75 5.26 7.91
N GLY A 123 -27.29 5.10 9.15
CA GLY A 123 -27.80 4.11 10.10
C GLY A 123 -27.14 2.71 9.96
N PRO A 124 -27.68 1.69 10.65
CA PRO A 124 -26.98 0.42 10.86
C PRO A 124 -26.96 -0.53 9.64
N LYS A 125 -27.84 -0.31 8.65
CA LYS A 125 -27.94 -1.13 7.43
C LYS A 125 -28.17 -0.23 6.21
N PRO A 126 -27.17 0.57 5.83
CA PRO A 126 -27.29 1.49 4.72
C PRO A 126 -27.38 0.74 3.39
N ARG A 127 -28.02 1.35 2.39
CA ARG A 127 -28.05 0.78 1.03
C ARG A 127 -26.65 0.87 0.42
N LYS A 128 -26.25 -0.17 -0.32
CA LYS A 128 -24.93 -0.22 -0.98
C LYS A 128 -24.66 1.02 -1.84
N ALA A 129 -25.67 1.52 -2.56
CA ALA A 129 -25.54 2.68 -3.43
C ALA A 129 -25.16 3.97 -2.67
N ASP A 130 -25.74 4.18 -1.48
CA ASP A 130 -25.49 5.37 -0.66
C ASP A 130 -24.06 5.33 -0.08
N VAL A 131 -23.65 4.17 0.45
CA VAL A 131 -22.28 3.95 0.94
C VAL A 131 -21.27 4.11 -0.20
N ARG A 132 -21.53 3.50 -1.35
CA ARG A 132 -20.68 3.60 -2.55
C ARG A 132 -20.46 5.05 -2.95
N ARG A 133 -21.54 5.85 -3.00
CA ARG A 133 -21.46 7.27 -3.35
C ARG A 133 -20.53 8.01 -2.39
N ILE A 134 -20.74 7.87 -1.09
CA ILE A 134 -19.96 8.57 -0.05
C ILE A 134 -18.48 8.15 -0.09
N LEU A 135 -18.19 6.86 -0.20
CA LEU A 135 -16.80 6.37 -0.33
C LEU A 135 -16.14 6.88 -1.62
N LYS A 136 -16.86 6.87 -2.74
CA LYS A 136 -16.34 7.40 -4.01
C LYS A 136 -16.06 8.90 -3.93
N ASP A 137 -16.96 9.67 -3.33
CA ASP A 137 -16.78 11.10 -3.11
C ASP A 137 -15.56 11.40 -2.23
N CYS A 138 -15.24 10.50 -1.28
CA CYS A 138 -14.02 10.55 -0.48
C CYS A 138 -12.77 10.27 -1.32
N VAL A 139 -12.75 9.19 -2.10
CA VAL A 139 -11.60 8.85 -2.98
C VAL A 139 -11.34 9.97 -4.00
N LEU A 140 -12.38 10.48 -4.66
CA LEU A 140 -12.25 11.59 -5.61
C LEU A 140 -11.76 12.89 -4.97
N TRP A 141 -11.99 13.07 -3.66
CA TRP A 141 -11.39 14.18 -2.94
C TRP A 141 -9.88 13.98 -2.78
N PHE A 142 -9.41 12.76 -2.45
CA PHE A 142 -7.98 12.46 -2.36
C PHE A 142 -7.28 12.61 -3.70
N ASN A 143 -7.84 12.11 -4.80
CA ASN A 143 -7.23 12.27 -6.13
C ASN A 143 -6.98 13.74 -6.48
N ARG A 144 -7.98 14.61 -6.23
CA ARG A 144 -7.85 16.05 -6.48
C ARG A 144 -6.87 16.71 -5.52
N ALA A 145 -6.97 16.41 -4.22
CA ALA A 145 -6.11 17.02 -3.22
C ALA A 145 -4.63 16.66 -3.46
N ASP A 146 -4.37 15.43 -3.90
CA ASP A 146 -3.04 14.95 -4.23
C ASP A 146 -2.46 15.64 -5.49
N ASP A 147 -3.26 15.74 -6.56
CA ASP A 147 -2.90 16.47 -7.77
C ASP A 147 -2.59 17.95 -7.47
N GLU A 148 -3.42 18.61 -6.66
CA GLU A 148 -3.21 19.99 -6.20
C GLU A 148 -1.96 20.17 -5.33
N ALA A 149 -1.58 19.13 -4.58
CA ALA A 149 -0.38 19.12 -3.73
C ALA A 149 0.89 18.70 -4.48
N GLY A 150 0.77 18.26 -5.74
CA GLY A 150 1.90 17.85 -6.58
C GLY A 150 2.33 16.40 -6.40
N GLY A 151 1.40 15.50 -6.02
CA GLY A 151 1.68 14.06 -5.84
C GLY A 151 2.40 13.76 -4.53
N VAL A 152 1.76 14.06 -3.40
CA VAL A 152 2.30 13.87 -2.04
C VAL A 152 1.90 12.54 -1.41
N ILE A 153 0.94 11.83 -2.00
CA ILE A 153 0.57 10.48 -1.58
C ILE A 153 1.57 9.50 -2.18
N GLU A 154 2.44 8.95 -1.34
CA GLU A 154 3.35 7.87 -1.73
C GLU A 154 2.85 6.52 -1.19
N THR A 155 3.74 5.54 -1.07
CA THR A 155 3.39 4.17 -0.66
C THR A 155 2.78 4.10 0.74
N GLU A 156 3.36 4.80 1.72
CA GLU A 156 2.90 4.73 3.12
C GLU A 156 1.54 5.42 3.30
N GLU A 157 1.36 6.60 2.71
CA GLU A 157 0.09 7.34 2.75
C GLU A 157 -1.00 6.57 2.03
N ARG A 158 -0.66 5.95 0.89
CA ARG A 158 -1.58 5.12 0.14
C ARG A 158 -2.11 3.96 0.97
N GLU A 159 -1.22 3.26 1.66
CA GLU A 159 -1.59 2.15 2.54
C GLU A 159 -2.50 2.62 3.68
N ASP A 160 -2.18 3.74 4.33
CA ASP A 160 -2.99 4.32 5.40
C ASP A 160 -4.41 4.72 4.92
N ILE A 161 -4.52 5.37 3.74
CA ILE A 161 -5.82 5.76 3.16
C ILE A 161 -6.64 4.51 2.79
N CYS A 162 -6.01 3.50 2.19
CA CYS A 162 -6.71 2.28 1.82
C CYS A 162 -7.22 1.51 3.04
N ALA A 163 -6.40 1.41 4.09
CA ALA A 163 -6.79 0.76 5.34
C ALA A 163 -8.05 1.42 5.95
N ILE A 164 -8.08 2.75 6.03
CA ILE A 164 -9.23 3.42 6.64
C ILE A 164 -10.50 3.32 5.78
N LEU A 165 -10.38 3.35 4.44
CA LEU A 165 -11.51 3.15 3.54
C LEU A 165 -12.08 1.73 3.64
N GLU A 166 -11.22 0.72 3.79
CA GLU A 166 -11.65 -0.66 4.05
C GLU A 166 -12.37 -0.77 5.40
N GLU A 167 -11.83 -0.17 6.45
CA GLU A 167 -12.46 -0.12 7.76
C GLU A 167 -13.85 0.53 7.70
N MET A 168 -14.00 1.67 7.00
CA MET A 168 -15.30 2.31 6.78
C MET A 168 -16.29 1.39 6.03
N ALA A 169 -15.85 0.76 4.93
CA ALA A 169 -16.68 -0.16 4.16
C ALA A 169 -17.12 -1.38 5.00
N PHE A 170 -16.23 -1.88 5.87
CA PHE A 170 -16.52 -2.97 6.78
C PHE A 170 -17.57 -2.59 7.83
N VAL A 171 -17.40 -1.44 8.50
CA VAL A 171 -18.33 -0.98 9.53
C VAL A 171 -19.71 -0.67 8.93
N ALA A 172 -19.74 -0.11 7.71
CA ALA A 172 -20.96 0.09 6.92
C ALA A 172 -21.62 -1.21 6.41
N LYS A 173 -21.02 -2.39 6.67
CA LYS A 173 -21.46 -3.72 6.21
C LYS A 173 -21.47 -3.90 4.69
N GLN A 174 -20.63 -3.15 3.97
CA GLN A 174 -20.53 -3.18 2.51
C GLN A 174 -19.14 -3.60 2.02
N LYS A 175 -18.61 -4.72 2.52
CA LYS A 175 -17.24 -5.22 2.21
C LYS A 175 -16.92 -5.34 0.72
N SER A 176 -17.92 -5.62 -0.11
CA SER A 176 -17.74 -5.69 -1.57
C SER A 176 -17.30 -4.37 -2.21
N LEU A 177 -17.40 -3.23 -1.50
CA LEU A 177 -16.96 -1.94 -2.01
C LEU A 177 -15.44 -1.73 -1.92
N VAL A 178 -14.72 -2.56 -1.16
CA VAL A 178 -13.26 -2.44 -0.99
C VAL A 178 -12.55 -2.62 -2.33
N GLU A 179 -12.95 -3.62 -3.12
CA GLU A 179 -12.42 -3.84 -4.47
C GLU A 179 -12.75 -2.69 -5.43
N GLU A 180 -13.89 -2.01 -5.22
CA GLU A 180 -14.31 -0.89 -6.06
C GLU A 180 -13.53 0.40 -5.73
N VAL A 181 -13.18 0.61 -4.45
CA VAL A 181 -12.35 1.74 -4.01
C VAL A 181 -11.01 1.74 -4.75
N ASP A 182 -10.41 0.57 -4.91
CA ASP A 182 -9.16 0.38 -5.65
C ASP A 182 -9.23 0.81 -7.12
N MET A 183 -10.44 0.82 -7.71
CA MET A 183 -10.66 1.24 -9.11
C MET A 183 -10.90 2.75 -9.26
N TRP A 184 -11.11 3.48 -8.17
CA TRP A 184 -11.42 4.92 -8.22
C TRP A 184 -10.23 5.82 -7.89
N ARG A 185 -9.14 5.27 -7.34
CA ARG A 185 -7.94 6.03 -6.98
C ARG A 185 -7.04 6.25 -8.19
N ASP A 186 -6.39 7.41 -8.22
CA ASP A 186 -5.39 7.78 -9.23
C ASP A 186 -3.96 7.90 -8.64
N TRP A 187 -3.83 7.79 -7.30
CA TRP A 187 -2.60 7.79 -6.51
C TRP A 187 -2.14 6.37 -6.13
#